data_AF-A0A956AU91-F1
#
_entry.id   AF-A0A956AU91-F1
#
_cell.length_a   1.000
_cell.length_b   1.000
_cell.length_c   1.000
_cell.angle_alpha   90.00
_cell.angle_beta   90.00
_cell.angle_gamma   90.00
#
_symmetry.space_group_name_H-M   'P 1'
#
loop_
_entity.id
_entity.type
_entity.pdbx_description
1 polymer ?
#
loop_
_entity_poly.entity_id
_entity_poly.type
_entity_poly.pdbx_seq_one_letter_code
_entity_poly.pdbx_strand_id
1 'polypeptide(L)'
;MRALLLLVPALFAGCLRPGEEQADLDREVGRASIAEASIAVDGGTAAVRALTPGAITLWAGGPTIEADLTVAEAGRWTLTVQNALPEGRLTVDSAMVGAPTLDGPTKLIWQLDLAAGAHRLRLAADDVDSPGAFRFAVLSDIQSAIDEVEPVIARLNAEEGIRFVASTGDLTENGEPGQLDKYQRLFSALKVPFYATPGNHERGEPPKVWHDYYGRANHSFVFKGARLTFIDSSYGTLDPIVHGWLDDWLAAARDGTHLVFTHIPLIDPVGVRGGGWRSRKEAAKTTVRLARGAVDGLFFGHIHSYYAFSKGGIPAYISGGGGALPERLDGIERHFLTVDVDADGVQRTAIVRVD
;
A
#
# COMPACT_ATOMS: atom_id res chain seq x y z
N MET A 1 -8.88 -67.23 -2.90
CA MET A 1 -8.19 -66.10 -2.22
C MET A 1 -8.60 -64.82 -2.91
N ARG A 2 -9.35 -63.94 -2.23
CA ARG A 2 -9.78 -62.63 -2.77
C ARG A 2 -8.61 -61.66 -2.63
N ALA A 3 -8.16 -61.09 -3.75
CA ALA A 3 -7.14 -60.05 -3.76
C ALA A 3 -7.76 -58.74 -3.24
N LEU A 4 -7.22 -58.23 -2.14
CA LEU A 4 -7.56 -56.93 -1.59
C LEU A 4 -6.81 -55.86 -2.40
N LEU A 5 -7.51 -55.11 -3.25
CA LEU A 5 -6.94 -53.94 -3.90
C LEU A 5 -6.77 -52.84 -2.84
N LEU A 6 -5.53 -52.57 -2.45
CA LEU A 6 -5.16 -51.38 -1.69
C LEU A 6 -5.26 -50.16 -2.61
N LEU A 7 -6.34 -49.39 -2.46
CA LEU A 7 -6.44 -48.03 -2.97
C LEU A 7 -5.50 -47.14 -2.17
N VAL A 8 -4.35 -46.80 -2.77
CA VAL A 8 -3.49 -45.72 -2.28
C VAL A 8 -4.13 -44.41 -2.68
N PRO A 9 -4.51 -43.51 -1.75
CA PRO A 9 -4.97 -42.18 -2.12
C PRO A 9 -3.78 -41.43 -2.71
N ALA A 10 -3.91 -41.03 -3.98
CA ALA A 10 -3.02 -40.06 -4.59
C ALA A 10 -3.18 -38.74 -3.82
N LEU A 11 -2.28 -38.49 -2.87
CA LEU A 11 -2.06 -37.16 -2.32
C LEU A 11 -1.57 -36.30 -3.49
N PHE A 12 -2.48 -35.56 -4.12
CA PHE A 12 -2.11 -34.40 -4.92
C PHE A 12 -1.41 -33.43 -3.97
N ALA A 13 -0.07 -33.51 -3.93
CA ALA A 13 0.76 -32.47 -3.37
C ALA A 13 0.69 -31.26 -4.32
N GLY A 14 -0.47 -30.60 -4.34
CA GLY A 14 -0.55 -29.23 -4.83
C GLY A 14 0.44 -28.44 -4.01
N CYS A 15 1.45 -27.86 -4.66
CA CYS A 15 2.35 -26.94 -3.98
C CYS A 15 1.49 -25.76 -3.55
N LEU A 16 1.05 -25.74 -2.28
CA LEU A 16 0.39 -24.58 -1.71
C LEU A 16 1.34 -23.40 -1.85
N ARG A 17 0.90 -22.35 -2.56
CA ARG A 17 1.62 -21.09 -2.75
C ARG A 17 0.96 -20.03 -1.86
N PRO A 18 1.44 -19.82 -0.62
CA PRO A 18 0.88 -18.79 0.24
C PRO A 18 0.97 -17.42 -0.45
N GLY A 19 -0.15 -16.68 -0.48
CA GLY A 19 -0.22 -15.38 -1.15
C GLY A 19 -0.50 -15.42 -2.65
N GLU A 20 -0.62 -16.59 -3.30
CA GLU A 20 -0.95 -16.69 -4.73
C GLU A 20 -2.27 -15.98 -5.07
N GLU A 21 -3.31 -16.23 -4.27
CA GLU A 21 -4.61 -15.59 -4.47
C GLU A 21 -4.52 -14.06 -4.38
N GLN A 22 -3.76 -13.52 -3.41
CA GLN A 22 -3.56 -12.07 -3.29
C GLN A 22 -2.80 -11.52 -4.50
N ALA A 23 -1.78 -12.22 -4.98
CA ALA A 23 -1.01 -11.82 -6.16
C ALA A 23 -1.82 -11.92 -7.45
N ASP A 24 -2.77 -12.85 -7.58
CA ASP A 24 -3.66 -12.90 -8.73
C ASP A 24 -4.70 -11.78 -8.67
N LEU A 25 -5.28 -11.52 -7.50
CA LEU A 25 -6.22 -10.41 -7.29
C LEU A 25 -5.61 -9.04 -7.58
N ASP A 26 -4.33 -8.84 -7.28
CA ASP A 26 -3.56 -7.64 -7.62
C ASP A 26 -3.60 -7.30 -9.13
N ARG A 27 -3.70 -8.31 -10.00
CA ARG A 27 -3.76 -8.12 -11.46
C ARG A 27 -5.12 -7.60 -11.92
N GLU A 28 -6.16 -7.84 -11.13
CA GLU A 28 -7.53 -7.45 -11.45
C GLU A 28 -7.86 -6.02 -10.97
N VAL A 29 -7.12 -5.50 -9.99
CA VAL A 29 -7.33 -4.15 -9.44
C VAL A 29 -7.22 -3.09 -10.53
N GLY A 30 -8.13 -2.12 -10.44
CA GLY A 30 -8.15 -0.95 -11.32
C GLY A 30 -8.96 -1.14 -12.60
N ARG A 31 -9.65 -2.27 -12.77
CA ARG A 31 -10.47 -2.55 -13.95
C ARG A 31 -11.94 -2.71 -13.56
N ALA A 32 -12.82 -2.08 -14.32
CA ALA A 32 -14.26 -2.29 -14.24
C ALA A 32 -14.92 -1.99 -15.60
N SER A 33 -16.03 -2.65 -15.88
CA SER A 33 -16.83 -2.39 -17.07
C SER A 33 -18.31 -2.58 -16.79
N ILE A 34 -19.12 -1.68 -17.33
CA ILE A 34 -20.57 -1.75 -17.46
C ILE A 34 -20.94 -1.53 -18.94
N ALA A 35 -22.22 -1.46 -19.28
CA ALA A 35 -22.64 -1.23 -20.67
C ALA A 35 -22.27 0.19 -21.15
N GLU A 36 -22.34 1.17 -20.24
CA GLU A 36 -22.17 2.59 -20.51
C GLU A 36 -20.71 3.06 -20.48
N ALA A 37 -19.84 2.32 -19.80
CA ALA A 37 -18.43 2.68 -19.66
C ALA A 37 -17.53 1.52 -19.25
N SER A 38 -16.25 1.66 -19.57
CA SER A 38 -15.17 0.82 -19.04
C SER A 38 -14.00 1.68 -18.59
N ILE A 39 -13.32 1.25 -17.53
CA ILE A 39 -12.14 1.94 -17.00
C ILE A 39 -11.04 0.92 -16.71
N ALA A 40 -9.81 1.30 -17.05
CA ALA A 40 -8.60 0.57 -16.70
C ALA A 40 -7.55 1.54 -16.15
N VAL A 41 -7.21 1.38 -14.87
CA VAL A 41 -6.17 2.17 -14.19
C VAL A 41 -4.82 1.53 -14.44
N ASP A 42 -3.87 2.34 -14.90
CA ASP A 42 -2.50 1.92 -15.18
C ASP A 42 -1.83 1.34 -13.93
N GLY A 43 -1.26 0.14 -14.08
CA GLY A 43 -0.60 -0.56 -12.97
C GLY A 43 -1.49 -0.88 -11.77
N GLY A 44 -2.81 -0.64 -11.84
CA GLY A 44 -3.73 -0.77 -10.71
C GLY A 44 -3.40 0.18 -9.55
N THR A 45 -2.85 1.37 -9.82
CA THR A 45 -2.51 2.37 -8.77
C THR A 45 -3.73 2.97 -8.06
N ALA A 46 -4.93 2.65 -8.52
CA ALA A 46 -6.18 2.92 -7.83
C ALA A 46 -7.16 1.76 -8.03
N ALA A 47 -7.96 1.47 -7.01
CA ALA A 47 -9.05 0.51 -7.08
C ALA A 47 -10.32 1.19 -7.58
N VAL A 48 -11.08 0.53 -8.46
CA VAL A 48 -12.41 0.97 -8.85
C VAL A 48 -13.41 0.47 -7.80
N ARG A 49 -13.92 1.38 -6.97
CA ARG A 49 -14.90 1.07 -5.91
C ARG A 49 -16.31 0.98 -6.42
N ALA A 50 -16.64 1.83 -7.38
CA ALA A 50 -17.93 1.81 -8.04
C ALA A 50 -17.77 2.31 -9.47
N LEU A 51 -18.43 1.63 -10.39
CA LEU A 51 -18.68 2.08 -11.73
C LEU A 51 -20.17 1.90 -12.00
N THR A 52 -20.90 3.01 -12.05
CA THR A 52 -22.34 3.06 -12.32
C THR A 52 -22.60 4.02 -13.48
N PRO A 53 -23.76 3.98 -14.14
CA PRO A 53 -24.08 4.96 -15.17
C PRO A 53 -23.91 6.40 -14.64
N GLY A 54 -23.03 7.16 -15.26
CA GLY A 54 -22.75 8.56 -14.90
C GLY A 54 -21.89 8.77 -13.63
N ALA A 55 -21.32 7.73 -13.01
CA ALA A 55 -20.43 7.91 -11.86
C ALA A 55 -19.32 6.85 -11.75
N ILE A 56 -18.15 7.32 -11.32
CA ILE A 56 -16.96 6.51 -11.07
C ILE A 56 -16.43 6.89 -9.68
N THR A 57 -16.18 5.89 -8.84
CA THR A 57 -15.51 6.07 -7.55
C THR A 57 -14.22 5.28 -7.53
N LEU A 58 -13.11 5.96 -7.30
CA LEU A 58 -11.78 5.37 -7.19
C LEU A 58 -11.24 5.51 -5.76
N TRP A 59 -10.47 4.52 -5.33
CA TRP A 59 -9.61 4.61 -4.15
C TRP A 59 -8.16 4.61 -4.58
N ALA A 60 -7.44 5.71 -4.34
CA ALA A 60 -6.05 5.84 -4.74
C ALA A 60 -5.13 5.01 -3.84
N GLY A 61 -4.31 4.15 -4.44
CA GLY A 61 -3.23 3.41 -3.79
C GLY A 61 -1.86 4.09 -3.92
N GLY A 62 -1.80 5.22 -4.63
CA GLY A 62 -0.61 6.04 -4.80
C GLY A 62 -0.94 7.50 -5.13
N PRO A 63 0.08 8.37 -5.27
CA PRO A 63 -0.07 9.81 -5.46
C PRO A 63 -0.47 10.21 -6.89
N THR A 64 -0.40 9.26 -7.83
CA THR A 64 -0.73 9.47 -9.24
C THR A 64 -1.66 8.37 -9.70
N ILE A 65 -2.72 8.76 -10.40
CA ILE A 65 -3.66 7.86 -11.05
C ILE A 65 -3.68 8.21 -12.52
N GLU A 66 -3.37 7.25 -13.36
CA GLU A 66 -3.59 7.34 -14.80
C GLU A 66 -4.55 6.24 -15.21
N ALA A 67 -5.50 6.55 -16.07
CA ALA A 67 -6.50 5.58 -16.48
C ALA A 67 -7.00 5.84 -17.90
N ASP A 68 -7.28 4.76 -18.60
CA ASP A 68 -8.07 4.79 -19.83
C ASP A 68 -9.54 4.61 -19.44
N LEU A 69 -10.37 5.58 -19.82
CA LEU A 69 -11.82 5.56 -19.63
C LEU A 69 -12.49 5.54 -21.01
N THR A 70 -13.34 4.56 -21.28
CA THR A 70 -14.22 4.58 -22.46
C THR A 70 -15.65 4.82 -22.02
N VAL A 71 -16.34 5.74 -22.68
CA VAL A 71 -17.76 6.05 -22.43
C VAL A 71 -18.56 5.79 -23.71
N ALA A 72 -19.67 5.05 -23.61
CA ALA A 72 -20.48 4.65 -24.75
C ALA A 72 -21.26 5.81 -25.37
N GLU A 73 -21.79 6.72 -24.54
CA GLU A 73 -22.59 7.87 -24.97
C GLU A 73 -22.10 9.14 -24.28
N ALA A 74 -22.17 10.27 -24.98
CA ALA A 74 -21.81 11.56 -24.41
C ALA A 74 -22.73 11.89 -23.22
N GLY A 75 -22.16 12.37 -22.13
CA GLY A 75 -22.94 12.63 -20.93
C GLY A 75 -22.11 13.22 -19.81
N ARG A 76 -22.82 13.57 -18.73
CA ARG A 76 -22.21 14.10 -17.52
C ARG A 76 -21.85 12.96 -16.57
N TRP A 77 -20.60 12.95 -16.13
CA TRP A 77 -20.03 11.94 -15.24
C TRP A 77 -19.51 12.57 -13.96
N THR A 78 -19.76 11.90 -12.83
CA THR A 78 -19.13 12.24 -11.55
C THR A 78 -17.91 11.36 -11.35
N LEU A 79 -16.73 11.95 -11.24
CA LEU A 79 -15.52 11.24 -10.82
C LEU A 79 -15.22 11.58 -9.35
N THR A 80 -15.29 10.58 -8.48
CA THR A 80 -14.87 10.70 -7.08
C THR A 80 -13.58 9.93 -6.87
N VAL A 81 -12.55 10.57 -6.33
CA VAL A 81 -11.30 9.91 -5.94
C VAL A 81 -11.09 10.10 -4.45
N GLN A 82 -11.08 8.99 -3.72
CA GLN A 82 -10.75 8.93 -2.29
C GLN A 82 -9.27 8.61 -2.10
N ASN A 83 -8.72 9.02 -0.97
CA ASN A 83 -7.33 8.81 -0.60
C ASN A 83 -6.32 9.46 -1.56
N ALA A 84 -6.71 10.56 -2.20
CA ALA A 84 -5.86 11.32 -3.11
C ALA A 84 -5.08 12.41 -2.36
N LEU A 85 -3.98 12.88 -2.97
CA LEU A 85 -3.31 14.11 -2.54
C LEU A 85 -4.29 15.30 -2.62
N PRO A 86 -4.47 16.10 -1.56
CA PRO A 86 -5.42 17.21 -1.52
C PRO A 86 -5.23 18.24 -2.65
N GLU A 87 -3.98 18.43 -3.07
CA GLU A 87 -3.55 19.33 -4.14
C GLU A 87 -3.68 18.73 -5.54
N GLY A 88 -4.28 17.53 -5.68
CA GLY A 88 -4.45 16.84 -6.95
C GLY A 88 -5.14 17.69 -8.03
N ARG A 89 -4.67 17.55 -9.26
CA ARG A 89 -5.21 18.15 -10.48
C ARG A 89 -5.57 17.05 -11.45
N LEU A 90 -6.74 17.17 -12.07
CA LEU A 90 -7.23 16.23 -13.06
C LEU A 90 -7.03 16.81 -14.47
N THR A 91 -6.42 16.02 -15.35
CA THR A 91 -6.47 16.26 -16.79
C THR A 91 -7.25 15.16 -17.48
N VAL A 92 -8.05 15.53 -18.47
CA VAL A 92 -8.76 14.63 -19.39
C VAL A 92 -8.27 14.94 -20.79
N ASP A 93 -7.70 13.95 -21.49
CA ASP A 93 -7.12 14.12 -22.82
C ASP A 93 -6.09 15.26 -22.89
N SER A 94 -5.25 15.36 -21.84
CA SER A 94 -4.27 16.44 -21.62
C SER A 94 -4.85 17.83 -21.37
N ALA A 95 -6.17 18.00 -21.36
CA ALA A 95 -6.82 19.26 -20.99
C ALA A 95 -7.07 19.31 -19.47
N MET A 96 -6.71 20.43 -18.84
CA MET A 96 -6.94 20.65 -17.41
C MET A 96 -8.44 20.77 -17.11
N VAL A 97 -8.92 19.99 -16.14
CA VAL A 97 -10.27 20.11 -15.59
C VAL A 97 -10.26 21.15 -14.46
N GLY A 98 -11.39 21.82 -14.26
CA GLY A 98 -11.58 22.73 -13.12
C GLY A 98 -11.28 22.09 -11.76
N ALA A 99 -11.12 22.92 -10.75
CA ALA A 99 -10.84 22.45 -9.38
C ALA A 99 -11.91 21.47 -8.88
N PRO A 100 -11.53 20.43 -8.11
CA PRO A 100 -12.50 19.52 -7.52
C PRO A 100 -13.33 20.21 -6.44
N THR A 101 -14.51 19.67 -6.18
CA THR A 101 -15.17 19.82 -4.89
C THR A 101 -14.47 18.90 -3.88
N LEU A 102 -14.15 19.41 -2.70
CA LEU A 102 -13.59 18.63 -1.59
C LEU A 102 -14.71 18.10 -0.70
N ASP A 103 -14.63 16.82 -0.31
CA ASP A 103 -15.53 16.19 0.67
C ASP A 103 -14.70 15.49 1.76
N GLY A 104 -14.03 16.31 2.58
CA GLY A 104 -12.93 15.89 3.44
C GLY A 104 -11.55 16.16 2.80
N PRO A 105 -10.45 15.91 3.52
CA PRO A 105 -9.13 16.38 3.09
C PRO A 105 -8.59 15.67 1.84
N THR A 106 -8.87 14.37 1.70
CA THR A 106 -8.28 13.51 0.66
C THR A 106 -9.30 12.92 -0.31
N LYS A 107 -10.50 13.52 -0.35
CA LYS A 107 -11.59 13.11 -1.26
C LYS A 107 -11.92 14.22 -2.23
N LEU A 108 -11.61 13.98 -3.49
CA LEU A 108 -11.73 14.94 -4.60
C LEU A 108 -12.88 14.50 -5.52
N ILE A 109 -13.76 15.44 -5.88
CA ILE A 109 -14.93 15.16 -6.72
C ILE A 109 -14.96 16.12 -7.91
N TRP A 110 -15.03 15.57 -9.12
CA TRP A 110 -15.22 16.32 -10.36
C TRP A 110 -16.54 15.98 -11.04
N GLN A 111 -17.09 16.99 -11.72
CA GLN A 111 -18.17 16.83 -12.68
C GLN A 111 -17.56 17.00 -14.08
N LEU A 112 -17.66 15.96 -14.90
CA LEU A 112 -17.03 15.88 -16.21
C LEU A 112 -18.12 15.81 -17.28
N ASP A 113 -18.03 16.65 -18.30
CA ASP A 113 -18.82 16.49 -19.51
C ASP A 113 -17.96 15.70 -20.52
N LEU A 114 -18.25 14.41 -20.65
CA LEU A 114 -17.49 13.48 -21.49
C LEU A 114 -18.21 13.24 -22.81
N ALA A 115 -17.46 13.20 -23.90
CA ALA A 115 -17.96 12.76 -25.19
C ALA A 115 -18.09 11.23 -25.21
N ALA A 116 -18.79 10.69 -26.21
CA ALA A 116 -18.69 9.26 -26.48
C ALA A 116 -17.28 8.94 -27.02
N GLY A 117 -16.65 7.88 -26.52
CA GLY A 117 -15.33 7.46 -26.94
C GLY A 117 -14.35 7.21 -25.79
N ALA A 118 -13.07 7.12 -26.14
CA ALA A 118 -11.98 6.91 -25.20
C ALA A 118 -11.40 8.23 -24.71
N HIS A 119 -11.06 8.27 -23.43
CA HIS A 119 -10.49 9.40 -22.71
C HIS A 119 -9.31 8.93 -21.88
N ARG A 120 -8.24 9.71 -21.87
CA ARG A 120 -7.09 9.51 -20.97
C ARG A 120 -7.22 10.41 -19.75
N LEU A 121 -7.33 9.81 -18.59
CA LEU A 121 -7.36 10.51 -17.31
C LEU A 121 -5.97 10.52 -16.69
N ARG A 122 -5.57 11.65 -16.11
CA ARG A 122 -4.44 11.73 -15.18
C ARG A 122 -4.81 12.61 -14.00
N LEU A 123 -4.70 12.06 -12.80
CA LEU A 123 -4.78 12.78 -11.52
C LEU A 123 -3.41 12.76 -10.85
N ALA A 124 -2.85 13.94 -10.62
CA ALA A 124 -1.55 14.11 -9.96
C ALA A 124 -1.46 15.48 -9.30
N ALA A 125 -0.61 15.61 -8.28
CA ALA A 125 -0.15 16.92 -7.80
C ALA A 125 0.92 17.49 -8.75
N ASP A 126 1.02 18.82 -8.86
CA ASP A 126 1.95 19.48 -9.80
C ASP A 126 3.42 19.12 -9.55
N ASP A 127 3.78 18.80 -8.30
CA ASP A 127 5.15 18.52 -7.92
C ASP A 127 5.51 17.03 -7.90
N VAL A 128 4.55 16.13 -8.21
CA VAL A 128 4.71 14.68 -8.08
C VAL A 128 5.83 14.14 -8.99
N ASP A 129 5.96 14.70 -10.19
CA ASP A 129 6.95 14.30 -11.19
C ASP A 129 8.25 15.11 -11.08
N SER A 130 8.28 16.13 -10.20
CA SER A 130 9.45 17.00 -10.02
C SER A 130 10.37 16.42 -8.94
N PRO A 131 11.58 15.93 -9.29
CA PRO A 131 12.51 15.39 -8.32
C PRO A 131 12.82 16.39 -7.21
N GLY A 132 12.87 15.92 -5.97
CA GLY A 132 13.21 16.78 -4.84
C GLY A 132 12.84 16.19 -3.50
N ALA A 133 13.24 16.88 -2.44
CA ALA A 133 13.04 16.41 -1.08
C ALA A 133 11.55 16.37 -0.68
N PHE A 134 11.21 15.41 0.18
CA PHE A 134 9.90 15.30 0.81
C PHE A 134 9.97 14.58 2.15
N ARG A 135 8.89 14.72 2.91
CA ARG A 135 8.66 14.01 4.16
C ARG A 135 7.42 13.14 4.06
N PHE A 136 7.47 11.95 4.64
CA PHE A 136 6.30 11.11 4.87
C PHE A 136 6.36 10.48 6.27
N ALA A 137 5.24 9.88 6.69
CA ALA A 137 5.17 9.12 7.94
C ALA A 137 5.06 7.61 7.68
N VAL A 138 5.62 6.79 8.56
CA VAL A 138 5.42 5.33 8.59
C VAL A 138 4.65 4.95 9.84
N LEU A 139 3.56 4.22 9.67
CA LEU A 139 2.68 3.74 10.73
C LEU A 139 2.38 2.25 10.51
N SER A 140 2.22 1.48 11.57
CA SER A 140 1.91 0.05 11.45
C SER A 140 1.32 -0.47 12.75
N ASP A 141 0.65 -1.62 12.70
CA ASP A 141 0.23 -2.37 13.89
C ASP A 141 -0.73 -1.58 14.79
N ILE A 142 -1.83 -1.07 14.21
CA ILE A 142 -2.93 -0.45 14.99
C ILE A 142 -3.82 -1.53 15.57
N GLN A 143 -4.16 -2.55 14.78
CA GLN A 143 -4.90 -3.74 15.19
C GLN A 143 -6.14 -3.41 16.05
N SER A 144 -6.18 -3.91 17.29
CA SER A 144 -7.27 -3.72 18.25
C SER A 144 -7.41 -2.30 18.80
N ALA A 145 -6.41 -1.43 18.64
CA ALA A 145 -6.45 -0.03 19.10
C ALA A 145 -7.15 0.93 18.12
N ILE A 146 -7.82 0.40 17.09
CA ILE A 146 -8.58 1.20 16.12
C ILE A 146 -9.61 2.13 16.78
N ASP A 147 -10.14 1.76 17.94
CA ASP A 147 -11.13 2.55 18.71
C ASP A 147 -10.51 3.70 19.50
N GLU A 148 -9.18 3.79 19.51
CA GLU A 148 -8.40 4.79 20.26
C GLU A 148 -7.43 5.53 19.33
N VAL A 149 -7.65 5.51 18.02
CA VAL A 149 -6.68 5.98 17.01
C VAL A 149 -6.70 7.50 16.79
N GLU A 150 -7.68 8.21 17.34
CA GLU A 150 -7.86 9.65 17.16
C GLU A 150 -6.63 10.48 17.57
N PRO A 151 -5.93 10.20 18.70
CA PRO A 151 -4.70 10.92 19.05
C PRO A 151 -3.57 10.68 18.04
N VAL A 152 -3.48 9.49 17.43
CA VAL A 152 -2.50 9.19 16.37
C VAL A 152 -2.77 10.07 15.16
N ILE A 153 -4.03 10.13 14.72
CA ILE A 153 -4.47 10.96 13.59
C ILE A 153 -4.22 12.46 13.89
N ALA A 154 -4.55 12.92 15.10
CA ALA A 154 -4.32 14.29 15.52
C ALA A 154 -2.83 14.64 15.51
N ARG A 155 -1.97 13.72 16.01
CA ARG A 155 -0.52 13.90 16.04
C ARG A 155 0.08 13.93 14.63
N LEU A 156 -0.36 13.04 13.74
CA LEU A 156 0.02 13.04 12.32
C LEU A 156 -0.39 14.35 11.62
N ASN A 157 -1.62 14.81 11.86
CA ASN A 157 -2.14 16.05 11.29
C ASN A 157 -1.47 17.33 11.82
N ALA A 158 -0.73 17.23 12.93
CA ALA A 158 0.05 18.30 13.53
C ALA A 158 1.52 18.30 13.06
N GLU A 159 2.00 17.23 12.44
CA GLU A 159 3.34 17.18 11.85
C GLU A 159 3.36 17.88 10.49
N GLU A 160 4.17 18.93 10.39
CA GLU A 160 4.30 19.71 9.15
C GLU A 160 5.11 18.97 8.08
N GLY A 161 4.72 19.18 6.82
CA GLY A 161 5.48 18.72 5.65
C GLY A 161 5.28 17.25 5.27
N ILE A 162 4.57 16.45 6.07
CA ILE A 162 4.17 15.09 5.67
C ILE A 162 3.31 15.18 4.40
N ARG A 163 3.67 14.40 3.38
CA ARG A 163 2.94 14.32 2.11
C ARG A 163 1.96 13.15 2.04
N PHE A 164 2.24 12.09 2.76
CA PHE A 164 1.40 10.90 2.91
C PHE A 164 1.85 10.08 4.11
N VAL A 165 1.01 9.15 4.52
CA VAL A 165 1.34 8.10 5.48
C VAL A 165 1.52 6.79 4.70
N ALA A 166 2.64 6.12 4.90
CA ALA A 166 2.93 4.79 4.39
C ALA A 166 2.71 3.77 5.53
N SER A 167 1.80 2.83 5.36
CA SER A 167 1.58 1.76 6.33
C SER A 167 2.18 0.44 5.88
N THR A 168 2.86 -0.21 6.82
CA THR A 168 3.44 -1.53 6.61
C THR A 168 2.49 -2.67 6.97
N GLY A 169 1.25 -2.42 7.38
CA GLY A 169 0.24 -3.47 7.60
C GLY A 169 -0.23 -3.60 9.04
N ASP A 170 -1.06 -4.62 9.30
CA ASP A 170 -1.78 -4.83 10.55
C ASP A 170 -2.59 -3.58 10.94
N LEU A 171 -3.38 -3.13 9.98
CA LEU A 171 -4.34 -2.04 10.13
C LEU A 171 -5.42 -2.43 11.14
N THR A 172 -5.87 -3.69 11.12
CA THR A 172 -6.95 -4.20 11.97
C THR A 172 -6.58 -5.54 12.59
N GLU A 173 -7.36 -5.99 13.58
CA GLU A 173 -7.08 -7.24 14.28
C GLU A 173 -7.37 -8.49 13.42
N ASN A 174 -8.34 -8.46 12.51
CA ASN A 174 -8.76 -9.66 11.78
C ASN A 174 -8.95 -9.43 10.27
N GLY A 175 -8.68 -8.22 9.75
CA GLY A 175 -8.90 -7.91 8.34
C GLY A 175 -10.36 -7.97 7.90
N GLU A 176 -11.32 -7.95 8.83
CA GLU A 176 -12.74 -8.10 8.52
C GLU A 176 -13.29 -6.85 7.82
N PRO A 177 -14.28 -6.99 6.90
CA PRO A 177 -14.84 -5.85 6.18
C PRO A 177 -15.29 -4.70 7.10
N GLY A 178 -15.96 -5.00 8.21
CA GLY A 178 -16.41 -3.97 9.17
C GLY A 178 -15.27 -3.24 9.87
N GLN A 179 -14.14 -3.91 10.11
CA GLN A 179 -12.95 -3.29 10.69
C GLN A 179 -12.23 -2.41 9.66
N LEU A 180 -12.05 -2.89 8.42
CA LEU A 180 -11.43 -2.11 7.36
C LEU A 180 -12.26 -0.87 7.01
N ASP A 181 -13.58 -1.02 6.93
CA ASP A 181 -14.54 0.07 6.73
C ASP A 181 -14.47 1.11 7.87
N LYS A 182 -14.43 0.66 9.13
CA LYS A 182 -14.21 1.54 10.29
C LYS A 182 -12.87 2.27 10.19
N TYR A 183 -11.80 1.57 9.80
CA TYR A 183 -10.46 2.13 9.67
C TYR A 183 -10.46 3.25 8.64
N GLN A 184 -11.01 3.00 7.44
CA GLN A 184 -11.10 4.02 6.39
C GLN A 184 -11.89 5.25 6.83
N ARG A 185 -13.02 5.06 7.53
CA ARG A 185 -13.81 6.19 8.05
C ARG A 185 -13.01 7.03 9.03
N LEU A 186 -12.34 6.42 10.00
CA LEU A 186 -11.54 7.16 10.98
C LEU A 186 -10.35 7.87 10.31
N PHE A 187 -9.62 7.16 9.45
CA PHE A 187 -8.46 7.69 8.72
C PHE A 187 -8.82 8.71 7.64
N SER A 188 -10.09 8.84 7.25
CA SER A 188 -10.54 9.93 6.37
C SER A 188 -10.34 11.33 6.97
N ALA A 189 -10.10 11.43 8.29
CA ALA A 189 -9.74 12.67 8.96
C ALA A 189 -8.26 13.07 8.79
N LEU A 190 -7.40 12.20 8.22
CA LEU A 190 -6.03 12.59 7.87
C LEU A 190 -6.04 13.67 6.79
N LYS A 191 -5.17 14.67 6.94
CA LYS A 191 -4.97 15.75 5.95
C LYS A 191 -4.23 15.29 4.70
N VAL A 192 -3.67 14.09 4.71
CA VAL A 192 -2.82 13.50 3.68
C VAL A 192 -3.25 12.06 3.42
N PRO A 193 -2.99 11.51 2.23
CA PRO A 193 -3.40 10.14 1.92
C PRO A 193 -2.61 9.10 2.69
N PHE A 194 -3.18 7.91 2.79
CA PHE A 194 -2.67 6.75 3.51
C PHE A 194 -2.50 5.56 2.56
N TYR A 195 -1.26 5.18 2.26
CA TYR A 195 -0.93 4.07 1.35
C TYR A 195 -0.44 2.88 2.15
N ALA A 196 -0.95 1.68 1.87
CA ALA A 196 -0.71 0.52 2.72
C ALA A 196 -0.41 -0.76 1.95
N THR A 197 0.23 -1.71 2.65
CA THR A 197 0.31 -3.14 2.32
C THR A 197 -0.34 -3.94 3.45
N PRO A 198 -0.87 -5.15 3.23
CA PRO A 198 -1.42 -5.96 4.31
C PRO A 198 -0.33 -6.52 5.23
N GLY A 199 -0.68 -6.71 6.49
CA GLY A 199 0.06 -7.52 7.46
C GLY A 199 -0.59 -8.89 7.68
N ASN A 200 -0.10 -9.64 8.66
CA ASN A 200 -0.61 -10.99 8.90
C ASN A 200 -2.03 -11.03 9.48
N HIS A 201 -2.51 -9.94 10.05
CA HIS A 201 -3.89 -9.82 10.55
C HIS A 201 -4.89 -9.54 9.41
N GLU A 202 -4.44 -9.09 8.23
CA GLU A 202 -5.30 -8.91 7.05
C GLU A 202 -5.41 -10.13 6.13
N ARG A 203 -5.03 -11.33 6.60
CA ARG A 203 -5.20 -12.60 5.88
C ARG A 203 -6.66 -13.12 5.88
N GLY A 204 -7.63 -12.25 6.18
CA GLY A 204 -9.04 -12.61 6.40
C GLY A 204 -9.65 -13.48 5.30
N GLU A 205 -10.68 -14.26 5.66
CA GLU A 205 -11.20 -15.29 4.75
C GLU A 205 -11.77 -14.71 3.43
N PRO A 206 -11.49 -15.38 2.29
CA PRO A 206 -11.77 -14.89 0.95
C PRO A 206 -13.27 -14.80 0.59
N PRO A 207 -13.61 -14.12 -0.54
CA PRO A 207 -12.67 -13.50 -1.48
C PRO A 207 -12.45 -12.00 -1.25
N LYS A 208 -11.19 -11.58 -1.44
CA LYS A 208 -10.81 -10.23 -1.87
C LYS A 208 -10.98 -9.06 -0.88
N VAL A 209 -11.26 -9.31 0.41
CA VAL A 209 -11.52 -8.24 1.40
C VAL A 209 -10.50 -7.10 1.37
N TRP A 210 -9.19 -7.37 1.42
CA TRP A 210 -8.17 -6.30 1.31
C TRP A 210 -8.32 -5.47 0.03
N HIS A 211 -8.44 -6.12 -1.12
CA HIS A 211 -8.49 -5.45 -2.41
C HIS A 211 -9.79 -4.66 -2.62
N ASP A 212 -10.87 -5.14 -2.00
CA ASP A 212 -12.09 -4.41 -1.61
C ASP A 212 -11.81 -2.99 -1.14
N TYR A 213 -10.93 -2.88 -0.16
CA TYR A 213 -10.75 -1.71 0.69
C TYR A 213 -9.46 -0.93 0.48
N TYR A 214 -8.42 -1.47 -0.12
CA TYR A 214 -7.14 -0.77 -0.28
C TYR A 214 -6.56 -0.90 -1.69
N GLY A 215 -7.20 -1.68 -2.55
CA GLY A 215 -6.69 -1.97 -3.89
C GLY A 215 -5.58 -3.00 -3.83
N ARG A 216 -4.47 -2.75 -4.51
CA ARG A 216 -3.40 -3.75 -4.59
C ARG A 216 -2.78 -4.00 -3.21
N ALA A 217 -2.46 -5.26 -2.91
CA ALA A 217 -1.62 -5.66 -1.79
C ALA A 217 -0.13 -5.42 -2.09
N ASN A 218 0.29 -5.66 -3.34
CA ASN A 218 1.63 -5.36 -3.83
C ASN A 218 1.56 -4.24 -4.86
N HIS A 219 2.20 -3.11 -4.59
CA HIS A 219 2.18 -1.97 -5.52
C HIS A 219 3.45 -1.13 -5.44
N SER A 220 3.66 -0.31 -6.45
CA SER A 220 4.76 0.64 -6.48
C SER A 220 4.35 1.89 -7.24
N PHE A 221 4.80 3.04 -6.75
CA PHE A 221 4.63 4.33 -7.39
C PHE A 221 5.90 5.15 -7.28
N VAL A 222 5.97 6.24 -8.05
CA VAL A 222 7.03 7.23 -7.97
C VAL A 222 6.47 8.51 -7.37
N PHE A 223 7.24 9.12 -6.47
CA PHE A 223 6.94 10.42 -5.91
C PHE A 223 8.23 11.23 -5.83
N LYS A 224 8.27 12.37 -6.52
CA LYS A 224 9.41 13.28 -6.57
C LYS A 224 10.74 12.58 -6.90
N GLY A 225 10.69 11.67 -7.87
CA GLY A 225 11.85 10.90 -8.34
C GLY A 225 12.20 9.67 -7.48
N ALA A 226 11.64 9.52 -6.28
CA ALA A 226 11.83 8.32 -5.46
C ALA A 226 10.78 7.26 -5.81
N ARG A 227 11.19 6.01 -5.97
CA ARG A 227 10.29 4.86 -6.04
C ARG A 227 9.94 4.39 -4.63
N LEU A 228 8.66 4.19 -4.39
CA LEU A 228 8.14 3.55 -3.19
C LEU A 228 7.50 2.23 -3.61
N THR A 229 7.83 1.15 -2.91
CA THR A 229 7.34 -0.20 -3.22
C THR A 229 6.79 -0.85 -1.97
N PHE A 230 5.52 -1.24 -2.02
CA PHE A 230 4.79 -1.91 -0.97
C PHE A 230 4.65 -3.39 -1.35
N ILE A 231 5.10 -4.27 -0.45
CA ILE A 231 5.14 -5.71 -0.70
C ILE A 231 4.38 -6.46 0.40
N ASP A 232 3.41 -7.25 -0.03
CA ASP A 232 2.64 -8.16 0.80
C ASP A 232 3.56 -9.30 1.29
N SER A 233 4.00 -9.18 2.54
CA SER A 233 4.61 -10.27 3.28
C SER A 233 3.69 -10.82 4.36
N SER A 234 2.37 -10.63 4.23
CA SER A 234 1.37 -11.07 5.20
C SER A 234 1.57 -12.53 5.54
N TYR A 235 1.91 -13.43 4.60
CA TYR A 235 2.18 -14.86 4.85
C TYR A 235 3.63 -15.21 5.27
N GLY A 236 4.49 -14.21 5.49
CA GLY A 236 5.90 -14.38 5.85
C GLY A 236 6.75 -15.00 4.74
N THR A 237 6.37 -14.79 3.48
CA THR A 237 6.98 -15.27 2.24
C THR A 237 6.42 -14.43 1.09
N LEU A 238 7.05 -14.44 -0.10
CA LEU A 238 6.46 -13.83 -1.29
C LEU A 238 6.13 -14.92 -2.33
N ASP A 239 4.99 -14.76 -2.97
CA ASP A 239 4.61 -15.56 -4.12
C ASP A 239 5.56 -15.30 -5.33
N PRO A 240 5.87 -16.30 -6.18
CA PRO A 240 6.67 -16.11 -7.39
C PRO A 240 6.24 -14.98 -8.32
N ILE A 241 4.93 -14.66 -8.40
CA ILE A 241 4.42 -13.52 -9.17
C ILE A 241 4.98 -12.21 -8.62
N VAL A 242 4.93 -12.07 -7.29
CA VAL A 242 5.43 -10.89 -6.57
C VAL A 242 6.95 -10.79 -6.69
N HIS A 243 7.68 -11.91 -6.67
CA HIS A 243 9.12 -11.91 -6.95
C HIS A 243 9.43 -11.33 -8.33
N GLY A 244 8.62 -11.64 -9.36
CA GLY A 244 8.79 -11.07 -10.70
C GLY A 244 8.57 -9.55 -10.73
N TRP A 245 7.51 -9.06 -10.09
CA TRP A 245 7.26 -7.62 -9.99
C TRP A 245 8.35 -6.88 -9.21
N LEU A 246 8.86 -7.50 -8.14
CA LEU A 246 9.96 -6.94 -7.38
C LEU A 246 11.22 -6.77 -8.24
N ASP A 247 11.55 -7.76 -9.08
CA ASP A 247 12.70 -7.66 -9.98
C ASP A 247 12.52 -6.48 -10.97
N ASP A 248 11.31 -6.28 -11.51
CA ASP A 248 10.99 -5.15 -12.39
C ASP A 248 11.10 -3.80 -11.66
N TRP A 249 10.59 -3.71 -10.43
CA TRP A 249 10.62 -2.49 -9.63
C TRP A 249 12.04 -2.11 -9.20
N LEU A 250 12.87 -3.10 -8.84
CA LEU A 250 14.29 -2.90 -8.53
C LEU A 250 15.04 -2.40 -9.77
N ALA A 251 14.77 -2.99 -10.94
CA ALA A 251 15.38 -2.52 -12.19
C ALA A 251 14.96 -1.07 -12.51
N ALA A 252 13.69 -0.73 -12.30
CA ALA A 252 13.13 0.58 -12.60
C ALA A 252 13.48 1.69 -11.59
N ALA A 253 14.16 1.36 -10.48
CA ALA A 253 14.63 2.35 -9.50
C ALA A 253 16.16 2.41 -9.39
N ARG A 254 16.89 1.62 -10.18
CA ARG A 254 18.32 1.40 -10.01
C ARG A 254 19.18 2.67 -9.96
N ASP A 255 18.75 3.73 -10.65
CA ASP A 255 19.47 5.00 -10.78
C ASP A 255 18.83 6.13 -9.95
N GLY A 256 17.95 5.81 -8.99
CA GLY A 256 17.30 6.78 -8.12
C GLY A 256 16.96 6.19 -6.76
N THR A 257 16.32 6.99 -5.91
CA THR A 257 15.97 6.55 -4.56
C THR A 257 14.91 5.46 -4.58
N HIS A 258 15.13 4.37 -3.86
CA HIS A 258 14.16 3.27 -3.72
C HIS A 258 13.89 2.92 -2.27
N LEU A 259 12.64 3.03 -1.84
CA LEU A 259 12.17 2.67 -0.51
C LEU A 259 11.20 1.48 -0.60
N VAL A 260 11.40 0.49 0.28
CA VAL A 260 10.57 -0.72 0.32
C VAL A 260 9.87 -0.86 1.66
N PHE A 261 8.56 -1.07 1.61
CA PHE A 261 7.65 -1.22 2.73
C PHE A 261 7.10 -2.64 2.72
N THR A 262 7.24 -3.37 3.82
CA THR A 262 6.66 -4.71 3.94
C THR A 262 6.44 -5.06 5.40
N HIS A 263 5.36 -5.77 5.71
CA HIS A 263 4.96 -5.96 7.10
C HIS A 263 5.99 -6.73 7.94
N ILE A 264 6.25 -7.98 7.56
CA ILE A 264 7.07 -8.89 8.35
C ILE A 264 8.55 -8.66 8.00
N PRO A 265 9.42 -8.40 9.00
CA PRO A 265 10.86 -8.32 8.80
C PRO A 265 11.40 -9.56 8.07
N LEU A 266 12.26 -9.35 7.07
CA LEU A 266 12.95 -10.44 6.37
C LEU A 266 13.62 -11.40 7.37
N ILE A 267 14.38 -10.83 8.29
CA ILE A 267 14.94 -11.52 9.45
C ILE A 267 14.80 -10.58 10.63
N ASP A 268 14.25 -11.10 11.73
CA ASP A 268 14.18 -10.42 13.01
C ASP A 268 15.59 -9.96 13.47
N PRO A 269 15.80 -8.67 13.79
CA PRO A 269 17.09 -8.14 14.21
C PRO A 269 17.57 -8.65 15.58
N VAL A 270 16.68 -9.08 16.47
CA VAL A 270 17.02 -9.68 17.78
C VAL A 270 17.10 -11.22 17.67
N GLY A 271 16.38 -11.80 16.71
CA GLY A 271 16.58 -13.18 16.22
C GLY A 271 16.05 -14.31 17.12
N VAL A 272 15.88 -14.09 18.43
CA VAL A 272 15.37 -15.10 19.38
C VAL A 272 13.85 -15.30 19.31
N ARG A 273 13.11 -14.32 18.78
CA ARG A 273 11.63 -14.35 18.74
C ARG A 273 11.11 -15.13 17.53
N GLY A 274 11.91 -15.21 16.47
CA GLY A 274 11.47 -15.78 15.20
C GLY A 274 10.43 -14.91 14.47
N GLY A 275 10.35 -13.61 14.78
CA GLY A 275 9.40 -12.65 14.17
C GLY A 275 9.83 -12.18 12.77
N GLY A 276 10.34 -13.09 11.95
CA GLY A 276 10.71 -12.81 10.57
C GLY A 276 10.07 -13.79 9.60
N TRP A 277 10.50 -13.75 8.34
CA TRP A 277 9.95 -14.63 7.31
C TRP A 277 10.13 -16.11 7.65
N ARG A 278 9.18 -16.92 7.19
CA ARG A 278 9.10 -18.37 7.48
C ARG A 278 10.34 -19.12 7.01
N SER A 279 10.93 -18.70 5.90
CA SER A 279 12.15 -19.28 5.32
C SER A 279 13.33 -18.31 5.42
N ARG A 280 14.29 -18.61 6.31
CA ARG A 280 15.54 -17.83 6.41
C ARG A 280 16.33 -17.79 5.09
N LYS A 281 16.24 -18.85 4.28
CA LYS A 281 16.89 -18.93 2.97
C LYS A 281 16.24 -17.98 1.96
N GLU A 282 14.91 -17.92 1.94
CA GLU A 282 14.17 -16.96 1.12
C GLU A 282 14.47 -15.53 1.55
N ALA A 283 14.37 -15.26 2.86
CA ALA A 283 14.70 -13.96 3.43
C ALA A 283 16.11 -13.49 3.05
N ALA A 284 17.10 -14.37 3.14
CA ALA A 284 18.48 -14.06 2.76
C ALA A 284 18.60 -13.77 1.25
N LYS A 285 17.95 -14.55 0.39
CA LYS A 285 17.92 -14.29 -1.07
C LYS A 285 17.25 -12.96 -1.40
N THR A 286 16.12 -12.65 -0.76
CA THR A 286 15.44 -11.36 -0.95
C THR A 286 16.30 -10.21 -0.44
N THR A 287 16.97 -10.36 0.71
CA THR A 287 17.92 -9.36 1.21
C THR A 287 19.01 -9.06 0.18
N VAL A 288 19.61 -10.09 -0.41
CA VAL A 288 20.65 -9.92 -1.44
C VAL A 288 20.10 -9.23 -2.69
N ARG A 289 18.86 -9.53 -3.09
CA ARG A 289 18.20 -8.86 -4.24
C ARG A 289 17.96 -7.39 -3.97
N LEU A 290 17.39 -7.04 -2.81
CA LEU A 290 17.17 -5.65 -2.40
C LEU A 290 18.51 -4.87 -2.36
N ALA A 291 19.56 -5.47 -1.79
CA ALA A 291 20.87 -4.82 -1.73
C ALA A 291 21.50 -4.61 -3.12
N ARG A 292 21.32 -5.56 -4.05
CA ARG A 292 21.77 -5.43 -5.44
C ARG A 292 20.97 -4.42 -6.25
N GLY A 293 19.70 -4.23 -5.90
CA GLY A 293 18.84 -3.20 -6.47
C GLY A 293 19.07 -1.81 -5.88
N ALA A 294 20.09 -1.63 -5.02
CA ALA A 294 20.44 -0.36 -4.39
C ALA A 294 19.28 0.29 -3.62
N VAL A 295 18.47 -0.51 -2.92
CA VAL A 295 17.40 0.01 -2.06
C VAL A 295 18.00 0.87 -0.93
N ASP A 296 17.43 2.06 -0.70
CA ASP A 296 17.93 3.05 0.25
C ASP A 296 17.27 2.97 1.63
N GLY A 297 16.12 2.32 1.72
CA GLY A 297 15.39 2.18 2.98
C GLY A 297 14.43 1.01 3.00
N LEU A 298 14.45 0.25 4.09
CA LEU A 298 13.47 -0.80 4.39
C LEU A 298 12.63 -0.44 5.60
N PHE A 299 11.31 -0.57 5.47
CA PHE A 299 10.36 -0.24 6.52
C PHE A 299 9.47 -1.44 6.82
N PHE A 300 9.35 -1.77 8.11
CA PHE A 300 8.64 -2.93 8.62
C PHE A 300 7.73 -2.59 9.80
N GLY A 301 6.77 -3.49 10.05
CA GLY A 301 5.95 -3.53 11.26
C GLY A 301 6.18 -4.83 12.01
N HIS A 302 5.09 -5.49 12.43
CA HIS A 302 4.99 -6.87 12.96
C HIS A 302 5.61 -7.08 14.34
N ILE A 303 6.77 -6.50 14.58
CA ILE A 303 7.40 -6.45 15.88
C ILE A 303 6.92 -5.14 16.51
N HIS A 304 6.03 -5.25 17.51
CA HIS A 304 5.31 -4.14 18.15
C HIS A 304 6.23 -3.26 19.02
N SER A 305 7.25 -2.67 18.40
CA SER A 305 8.30 -1.86 19.00
C SER A 305 8.98 -1.01 17.91
N TYR A 306 10.09 -0.37 18.25
CA TYR A 306 10.92 0.39 17.34
C TYR A 306 12.35 -0.17 17.27
N TYR A 307 12.83 -0.42 16.06
CA TYR A 307 14.23 -0.77 15.83
C TYR A 307 14.77 -0.05 14.60
N ALA A 308 15.95 0.57 14.73
CA ALA A 308 16.75 1.04 13.60
C ALA A 308 18.00 0.15 13.48
N PHE A 309 18.22 -0.42 12.30
CA PHE A 309 19.29 -1.37 12.04
C PHE A 309 19.73 -1.34 10.58
N SER A 310 20.69 -2.20 10.21
CA SER A 310 21.10 -2.38 8.81
C SER A 310 20.80 -3.80 8.35
N LYS A 311 20.28 -3.93 7.12
CA LYS A 311 19.95 -5.21 6.51
C LYS A 311 20.60 -5.33 5.13
N GLY A 312 21.67 -6.11 5.05
CA GLY A 312 22.41 -6.28 3.79
C GLY A 312 23.07 -4.98 3.29
N GLY A 313 23.42 -4.07 4.21
CA GLY A 313 23.94 -2.73 3.90
C GLY A 313 22.87 -1.65 3.80
N ILE A 314 21.58 -2.02 3.76
CA ILE A 314 20.46 -1.08 3.62
C ILE A 314 20.00 -0.60 5.00
N PRO A 315 19.79 0.71 5.23
CA PRO A 315 19.09 1.22 6.41
C PRO A 315 17.70 0.60 6.56
N ALA A 316 17.38 0.07 7.74
CA ALA A 316 16.15 -0.65 8.00
C ALA A 316 15.50 -0.20 9.31
N TYR A 317 14.17 -0.09 9.30
CA TYR A 317 13.38 0.42 10.41
C TYR A 317 12.18 -0.48 10.66
N ILE A 318 11.98 -0.88 11.91
CA ILE A 318 10.71 -1.42 12.40
C ILE A 318 9.99 -0.30 13.16
N SER A 319 8.72 -0.08 12.84
CA SER A 319 7.85 0.91 13.51
C SER A 319 6.45 0.32 13.76
N GLY A 320 6.36 -0.69 14.62
CA GLY A 320 5.12 -1.39 14.97
C GLY A 320 4.35 -0.78 16.14
N GLY A 321 4.40 0.55 16.28
CA GLY A 321 3.90 1.28 17.45
C GLY A 321 2.50 1.86 17.31
N GLY A 322 1.68 1.44 16.35
CA GLY A 322 0.39 2.07 16.05
C GLY A 322 -0.68 1.92 17.14
N GLY A 323 -0.57 0.88 17.97
CA GLY A 323 -1.46 0.65 19.11
C GLY A 323 -1.64 -0.81 19.51
N ALA A 324 -1.08 -1.76 18.75
CA ALA A 324 -0.98 -3.15 19.17
C ALA A 324 -0.20 -3.30 20.48
N LEU A 325 -0.42 -4.42 21.20
CA LEU A 325 0.22 -4.66 22.49
C LEU A 325 1.75 -4.60 22.37
N PRO A 326 2.42 -3.62 23.00
CA PRO A 326 3.85 -3.38 22.79
C PRO A 326 4.70 -4.47 23.44
N GLU A 327 5.97 -4.56 23.02
CA GLU A 327 6.93 -5.41 23.70
C GLU A 327 7.10 -4.97 25.16
N ARG A 328 7.05 -5.93 26.08
CA ARG A 328 7.14 -5.61 27.50
C ARG A 328 8.53 -5.07 27.84
N LEU A 329 8.56 -3.96 28.58
CA LEU A 329 9.77 -3.37 29.17
C LEU A 329 10.76 -2.75 28.16
N ASP A 330 10.36 -2.52 26.91
CA ASP A 330 11.19 -1.83 25.91
C ASP A 330 11.13 -0.29 26.04
N GLY A 331 10.10 0.24 26.69
CA GLY A 331 9.86 1.68 26.86
C GLY A 331 9.44 2.38 25.56
N ILE A 332 9.01 1.62 24.55
CA ILE A 332 8.50 2.14 23.29
C ILE A 332 6.98 2.28 23.42
N GLU A 333 6.54 3.53 23.50
CA GLU A 333 5.13 3.90 23.54
C GLU A 333 4.53 3.97 22.13
N ARG A 334 3.24 4.30 22.06
CA ARG A 334 2.54 4.51 20.79
C ARG A 334 3.24 5.59 19.97
N HIS A 335 3.58 5.27 18.72
CA HIS A 335 4.37 6.15 17.87
C HIS A 335 4.16 5.89 16.38
N PHE A 336 4.63 6.82 15.58
CA PHE A 336 4.93 6.64 14.16
C PHE A 336 6.34 7.17 13.87
N LEU A 337 6.87 6.85 12.70
CA LEU A 337 8.17 7.33 12.25
C LEU A 337 7.98 8.43 11.21
N THR A 338 8.63 9.58 11.34
CA THR A 338 8.78 10.52 10.22
C THR A 338 10.04 10.20 9.46
N VAL A 339 9.99 10.36 8.13
CA VAL A 339 11.10 10.06 7.22
C VAL A 339 11.27 11.23 6.25
N ASP A 340 12.44 11.85 6.29
CA ASP A 340 12.88 12.86 5.32
C ASP A 340 13.72 12.18 4.24
N VAL A 341 13.38 12.41 2.97
CA VAL A 341 13.97 11.77 1.80
C VAL A 341 14.32 12.81 0.75
N ASP A 342 15.44 12.61 0.06
CA ASP A 342 15.82 13.35 -1.14
C ASP A 342 16.43 12.40 -2.18
N ALA A 343 17.15 12.93 -3.17
CA ALA A 343 17.75 12.14 -4.24
C ALA A 343 18.88 11.19 -3.77
N ASP A 344 19.46 11.43 -2.59
CA ASP A 344 20.52 10.61 -2.00
C ASP A 344 19.96 9.55 -1.02
N GLY A 345 18.64 9.40 -0.96
CA GLY A 345 17.97 8.40 -0.13
C GLY A 345 17.36 8.94 1.16
N VAL A 346 17.34 8.11 2.21
CA VAL A 346 16.80 8.47 3.52
C VAL A 346 17.79 9.37 4.26
N GLN A 347 17.43 10.63 4.47
CA GLN A 347 18.28 11.62 5.13
C GLN A 347 18.10 11.64 6.65
N ARG A 348 16.85 11.50 7.11
CA ARG A 348 16.53 11.52 8.53
C ARG A 348 15.32 10.65 8.82
N THR A 349 15.38 9.96 9.95
CA THR A 349 14.21 9.35 10.57
C THR A 349 14.04 9.84 12.01
N ALA A 350 12.81 10.00 12.46
CA ALA A 350 12.51 10.38 13.85
C ALA A 350 11.24 9.72 14.36
N ILE A 351 11.33 9.09 15.54
CA ILE A 351 10.16 8.59 16.25
C ILE A 351 9.35 9.77 16.74
N VAL A 352 8.06 9.78 16.43
CA VAL A 352 7.09 10.74 16.97
C VAL A 352 6.16 9.98 17.91
N ARG A 353 6.32 10.22 19.21
CA ARG A 353 5.42 9.67 20.23
C ARG A 353 4.06 10.37 20.17
N VAL A 354 3.02 9.59 20.40
CA VAL A 354 1.64 10.05 20.41
C VAL A 354 1.18 10.41 21.82
N ASP A 355 1.68 9.68 22.82
CA ASP A 355 1.34 9.84 24.24
C ASP A 355 2.58 10.15 25.10
#